data_AF-A0A8S3HWD0-F1
#
_entry.id   AF-A0A8S3HWD0-F1
#
_cell.length_a   1.000
_cell.length_b   1.000
_cell.length_c   1.000
_cell.angle_alpha   90.00
_cell.angle_beta   90.00
_cell.angle_gamma   90.00
#
_symmetry.space_group_name_H-M   'P 1'
#
loop_
_entity.id
_entity.type
_entity.pdbx_description
1 polymer ?
#
loop_
_entity_poly.entity_id
_entity_poly.type
_entity_poly.pdbx_seq_one_letter_code
_entity_poly.pdbx_strand_id
1 'polypeptide(L)'
;MEKFLNVCKINQLKPIFIRLQNGNNPQQLMTSSSHVGTFPEIIEQMKILADLQLKDLNIIRLKIKSLASNKGVPEDDVDKLFWSQKSNYFEFRYKIYVSSKSQLDKLNALCIQKNLCLAFNAFETTSTYERYYIATMRLFHTGRKNAFVTNYYILQSLTRNDFSPVEVESEFVVFDSNINLDNGWGETIPNSLNTNSTVTKSGAKYRIGFKNRKYFARSS
;
A
#
# COMPACT_ATOMS: atom_id res chain seq x y z
N MET A 1 6.91 22.62 -1.75
CA MET A 1 7.54 21.34 -1.37
C MET A 1 8.24 21.45 -0.01
N GLU A 2 9.17 22.38 0.16
CA GLU A 2 10.01 22.54 1.36
C GLU A 2 9.28 22.48 2.72
N LYS A 3 8.22 23.28 2.94
CA LYS A 3 7.39 23.25 4.18
C LYS A 3 7.03 21.82 4.61
N PHE A 4 6.59 21.01 3.65
CA PHE A 4 6.19 19.62 3.88
C PHE A 4 7.39 18.75 4.28
N LEU A 5 8.55 18.88 3.62
CA LEU A 5 9.76 18.14 3.98
C LEU A 5 10.27 18.53 5.37
N ASN A 6 10.19 19.80 5.75
CA ASN A 6 10.57 20.26 7.09
C ASN A 6 9.63 19.70 8.18
N VAL A 7 8.31 19.74 7.97
CA VAL A 7 7.32 19.11 8.87
C VAL A 7 7.56 17.61 9.02
N CYS A 8 7.96 16.91 7.95
CA CYS A 8 8.36 15.50 8.03
C CYS A 8 9.63 15.31 8.87
N LYS A 9 10.67 16.13 8.64
CA LYS A 9 11.95 16.07 9.36
C LYS A 9 11.77 16.28 10.86
N ILE A 10 11.02 17.31 11.26
CA ILE A 10 10.75 17.66 12.66
C ILE A 10 10.05 16.51 13.39
N ASN A 11 8.99 15.96 12.78
CA ASN A 11 8.19 14.88 13.38
C ASN A 11 8.74 13.46 13.09
N GLN A 12 9.98 13.34 12.61
CA GLN A 12 10.67 12.08 12.27
C GLN A 12 9.94 11.18 11.24
N LEU A 13 9.06 11.76 10.44
CA LEU A 13 8.23 11.06 9.47
C LEU A 13 9.00 10.87 8.15
N LYS A 14 8.72 9.78 7.42
CA LYS A 14 9.29 9.58 6.08
C LYS A 14 8.43 10.24 4.99
N PRO A 15 8.98 11.18 4.20
CA PRO A 15 8.32 11.68 3.00
C PRO A 15 8.34 10.64 1.87
N ILE A 16 7.29 10.62 1.06
CA ILE A 16 7.18 9.99 -0.27
C ILE A 16 6.44 10.96 -1.19
N PHE A 17 6.77 10.96 -2.47
CA PHE A 17 5.99 11.64 -3.49
C PHE A 17 5.71 10.63 -4.60
N ILE A 18 4.51 10.05 -4.61
CA ILE A 18 4.13 9.13 -5.69
C ILE A 18 3.74 9.94 -6.92
N ARG A 19 4.28 9.51 -8.05
CA ARG A 19 3.71 9.77 -9.37
C ARG A 19 3.18 8.47 -9.96
N LEU A 20 1.97 8.53 -10.48
CA LEU A 20 1.29 7.44 -11.20
C LEU A 20 1.47 7.64 -12.71
N GLN A 21 1.34 6.56 -13.49
CA GLN A 21 1.16 6.70 -14.94
C GLN A 21 -0.27 7.15 -15.30
N ASN A 22 -1.27 6.69 -14.55
CA ASN A 22 -2.70 6.88 -14.81
C ASN A 22 -3.48 7.30 -13.54
N GLY A 23 -4.74 7.70 -13.71
CA GLY A 23 -5.70 7.97 -12.62
C GLY A 23 -5.90 9.46 -12.32
N ASN A 24 -7.01 9.77 -11.63
CA ASN A 24 -7.52 11.15 -11.51
C ASN A 24 -6.64 12.05 -10.62
N ASN A 25 -5.90 11.46 -9.68
CA ASN A 25 -4.93 12.16 -8.84
C ASN A 25 -3.52 11.57 -9.05
N PRO A 26 -2.86 11.86 -10.19
CA PRO A 26 -1.63 11.19 -10.60
C PRO A 26 -0.38 11.65 -9.83
N GLN A 27 -0.49 12.71 -9.03
CA GLN A 27 0.58 13.22 -8.17
C GLN A 27 0.07 13.27 -6.73
N GLN A 28 0.68 12.48 -5.84
CA GLN A 28 0.23 12.36 -4.45
C GLN A 28 1.42 12.52 -3.49
N LEU A 29 1.45 13.60 -2.71
CA LEU A 29 2.46 13.87 -1.67
C LEU A 29 2.06 13.20 -0.34
N MET A 30 3.05 12.72 0.44
CA MET A 30 2.83 11.64 1.41
C MET A 30 3.83 11.69 2.57
N THR A 31 3.38 11.70 3.82
CA THR A 31 4.24 11.53 5.02
C THR A 31 3.88 10.24 5.76
N SER A 32 4.62 9.82 6.81
CA SER A 32 4.43 8.50 7.44
C SER A 32 5.22 8.16 8.72
N SER A 33 4.67 7.29 9.59
CA SER A 33 5.34 6.72 10.79
C SER A 33 4.91 5.27 11.11
N SER A 34 5.79 4.46 11.72
CA SER A 34 5.54 3.03 12.04
C SER A 34 5.41 2.81 13.54
N HIS A 35 4.45 1.97 13.97
CA HIS A 35 4.01 1.87 15.38
C HIS A 35 3.73 0.42 15.80
N VAL A 36 3.44 0.22 17.08
CA VAL A 36 2.98 -1.05 17.67
C VAL A 36 1.94 -0.71 18.75
N GLY A 37 0.85 -1.48 18.84
CA GLY A 37 -0.28 -1.21 19.74
C GLY A 37 -1.54 -1.93 19.28
N THR A 38 -2.68 -1.65 19.89
CA THR A 38 -4.01 -2.05 19.41
C THR A 38 -4.62 -1.00 18.46
N PHE A 39 -5.63 -1.37 17.67
CA PHE A 39 -6.25 -0.43 16.71
C PHE A 39 -6.79 0.88 17.36
N PRO A 40 -7.43 0.86 18.55
CA PRO A 40 -7.79 2.08 19.27
C PRO A 40 -6.60 3.01 19.60
N GLU A 41 -5.52 2.48 20.19
CA GLU A 41 -4.29 3.25 20.51
C GLU A 41 -3.69 3.88 19.24
N ILE A 42 -3.66 3.09 18.15
CA ILE A 42 -3.16 3.46 16.83
C ILE A 42 -4.03 4.56 16.18
N ILE A 43 -5.34 4.58 16.43
CA ILE A 43 -6.25 5.66 16.01
C ILE A 43 -6.05 6.93 16.84
N GLU A 44 -5.81 6.81 18.14
CA GLU A 44 -5.56 7.94 19.04
C GLU A 44 -4.23 8.64 18.72
N GLN A 45 -3.15 7.86 18.59
CA GLN A 45 -1.84 8.34 18.12
C GLN A 45 -1.94 9.05 16.76
N MET A 46 -2.82 8.58 15.88
CA MET A 46 -3.10 9.21 14.57
C MET A 46 -3.79 10.56 14.66
N LYS A 47 -4.75 10.73 15.58
CA LYS A 47 -5.39 12.04 15.83
C LYS A 47 -4.37 13.03 16.37
N ILE A 48 -3.61 12.65 17.40
CA ILE A 48 -2.54 13.47 17.99
C ILE A 48 -1.52 13.92 16.93
N LEU A 49 -1.10 13.01 16.04
CA LEU A 49 -0.22 13.30 14.92
C LEU A 49 -0.85 14.26 13.89
N ALA A 50 -2.12 14.04 13.51
CA ALA A 50 -2.81 14.88 12.54
C ALA A 50 -3.08 16.30 13.09
N ASP A 51 -3.70 16.38 14.26
CA ASP A 51 -4.33 17.59 14.79
C ASP A 51 -3.32 18.55 15.45
N LEU A 52 -2.21 18.03 16.00
CA LEU A 52 -1.17 18.83 16.67
C LEU A 52 0.10 18.98 15.83
N GLN A 53 0.66 17.87 15.33
CA GLN A 53 1.98 17.83 14.69
C GLN A 53 1.95 18.14 13.20
N LEU A 54 0.80 17.93 12.54
CA LEU A 54 0.62 18.11 11.09
C LEU A 54 -0.42 19.18 10.71
N LYS A 55 -0.96 19.93 11.69
CA LYS A 55 -1.97 21.00 11.54
C LYS A 55 -1.70 22.01 10.41
N ASP A 56 -0.43 22.22 10.09
CA ASP A 56 0.06 23.16 9.06
C ASP A 56 -0.04 22.61 7.63
N LEU A 57 -0.60 21.40 7.44
CA LEU A 57 -0.83 20.71 6.18
C LEU A 57 -2.33 20.39 6.01
N ASN A 58 -2.86 20.52 4.80
CA ASN A 58 -4.21 20.05 4.48
C ASN A 58 -4.22 18.51 4.30
N ILE A 59 -4.65 17.77 5.32
CA ILE A 59 -4.65 16.30 5.35
C ILE A 59 -5.92 15.75 4.70
N ILE A 60 -5.88 15.55 3.38
CA ILE A 60 -7.04 15.05 2.60
C ILE A 60 -7.30 13.53 2.72
N ARG A 61 -6.45 12.78 3.43
CA ARG A 61 -6.57 11.32 3.61
C ARG A 61 -5.73 10.77 4.76
N LEU A 62 -6.39 10.11 5.72
CA LEU A 62 -5.80 9.21 6.70
C LEU A 62 -5.81 7.78 6.15
N LYS A 63 -4.81 6.96 6.45
CA LYS A 63 -4.84 5.50 6.17
C LYS A 63 -4.05 4.75 7.24
N ILE A 64 -4.51 3.57 7.63
CA ILE A 64 -3.88 2.70 8.64
C ILE A 64 -3.80 1.29 8.05
N LYS A 65 -2.66 0.64 8.24
CA LYS A 65 -2.40 -0.68 7.68
C LYS A 65 -1.82 -1.62 8.74
N SER A 66 -2.07 -2.90 8.57
CA SER A 66 -1.36 -3.98 9.23
C SER A 66 -0.44 -4.67 8.22
N LEU A 67 0.59 -5.35 8.72
CA LEU A 67 1.20 -6.44 7.95
C LEU A 67 0.12 -7.50 7.70
N ALA A 68 0.03 -8.06 6.51
CA ALA A 68 -0.97 -9.09 6.22
C ALA A 68 -0.82 -10.35 7.09
N SER A 69 0.37 -10.60 7.64
CA SER A 69 0.63 -11.66 8.62
C SER A 69 0.04 -11.42 10.02
N ASN A 70 -0.42 -10.20 10.35
CA ASN A 70 -0.94 -9.87 11.67
C ASN A 70 -2.15 -10.72 12.08
N LYS A 71 -2.25 -10.97 13.38
CA LYS A 71 -3.46 -11.52 13.99
C LYS A 71 -4.60 -10.50 13.94
N GLY A 72 -5.82 -10.96 13.64
CA GLY A 72 -6.99 -10.10 13.44
C GLY A 72 -7.19 -9.59 12.02
N VAL A 73 -6.24 -9.82 11.11
CA VAL A 73 -6.48 -9.75 9.65
C VAL A 73 -7.43 -10.90 9.27
N PRO A 74 -8.46 -10.70 8.42
CA PRO A 74 -9.38 -11.76 8.00
C PRO A 74 -8.65 -12.87 7.25
N GLU A 75 -8.93 -14.12 7.60
CA GLU A 75 -8.29 -15.30 6.99
C GLU A 75 -9.01 -15.75 5.71
N ASP A 76 -10.35 -15.78 5.75
CA ASP A 76 -11.25 -16.26 4.70
C ASP A 76 -12.02 -15.10 4.05
N ASP A 77 -12.58 -15.34 2.86
CA ASP A 77 -13.48 -14.40 2.18
C ASP A 77 -14.78 -14.30 3.00
N VAL A 78 -14.89 -13.24 3.82
CA VAL A 78 -16.07 -12.96 4.66
C VAL A 78 -16.83 -11.75 4.12
N ASP A 79 -18.07 -11.99 3.65
CA ASP A 79 -19.00 -10.95 3.18
C ASP A 79 -19.14 -9.77 4.16
N LYS A 80 -19.03 -10.06 5.46
CA LYS A 80 -19.22 -9.13 6.57
C LYS A 80 -18.04 -9.16 7.54
N LEU A 81 -16.94 -8.53 7.14
CA LEU A 81 -16.03 -7.92 8.10
C LEU A 81 -16.83 -7.02 9.07
N PHE A 82 -16.48 -7.06 10.36
CA PHE A 82 -16.95 -6.10 11.39
C PHE A 82 -16.41 -4.66 11.19
N TRP A 83 -15.89 -4.37 10.00
CA TRP A 83 -15.15 -3.17 9.62
C TRP A 83 -15.79 -2.61 8.35
N SER A 84 -15.63 -1.31 8.09
CA SER A 84 -16.27 -0.67 6.94
C SER A 84 -15.85 -1.33 5.62
N GLN A 85 -16.80 -2.00 4.96
CA GLN A 85 -16.62 -2.70 3.67
C GLN A 85 -15.98 -1.83 2.58
N LYS A 86 -16.06 -0.49 2.69
CA LYS A 86 -15.50 0.48 1.74
C LYS A 86 -14.06 0.92 2.02
N SER A 87 -13.47 0.53 3.17
CA SER A 87 -12.12 0.95 3.59
C SER A 87 -11.15 -0.19 3.87
N ASN A 88 -11.60 -1.44 3.79
CA ASN A 88 -10.84 -2.62 4.22
C ASN A 88 -10.56 -3.57 3.04
N TYR A 89 -9.27 -3.76 2.75
CA TYR A 89 -8.78 -4.51 1.59
C TYR A 89 -7.32 -4.94 1.79
N PHE A 90 -6.89 -6.00 1.11
CA PHE A 90 -5.46 -6.30 0.99
C PHE A 90 -4.82 -5.38 -0.05
N GLU A 91 -3.60 -4.90 0.23
CA GLU A 91 -2.81 -4.10 -0.71
C GLU A 91 -1.42 -4.74 -0.85
N PHE A 92 -1.11 -5.23 -2.04
CA PHE A 92 0.20 -5.80 -2.40
C PHE A 92 0.96 -4.79 -3.26
N ARG A 93 2.26 -4.63 -3.00
CA ARG A 93 3.14 -3.75 -3.77
C ARG A 93 4.37 -4.49 -4.26
N TYR A 94 4.55 -4.53 -5.58
CA TYR A 94 5.65 -5.16 -6.28
C TYR A 94 6.63 -4.10 -6.73
N LYS A 95 7.81 -4.04 -6.12
CA LYS A 95 8.87 -3.12 -6.51
C LYS A 95 9.71 -3.74 -7.61
N ILE A 96 9.71 -3.13 -8.79
CA ILE A 96 10.28 -3.69 -10.02
C ILE A 96 11.30 -2.69 -10.56
N TYR A 97 12.51 -3.16 -10.87
CA TYR A 97 13.51 -2.34 -11.56
C TYR A 97 13.19 -2.29 -13.06
N VAL A 98 13.31 -1.11 -13.64
CA VAL A 98 13.18 -0.86 -15.08
C VAL A 98 14.39 -0.04 -15.49
N SER A 99 15.10 -0.44 -16.54
CA SER A 99 16.27 0.29 -17.06
C SER A 99 16.01 1.01 -18.40
N SER A 100 14.87 0.75 -19.05
CA SER A 100 14.56 1.30 -20.38
C SER A 100 13.09 1.65 -20.59
N LYS A 101 12.82 2.56 -21.54
CA LYS A 101 11.46 2.92 -21.96
C LYS A 101 10.68 1.71 -22.52
N SER A 102 11.32 0.83 -23.29
CA SER A 102 10.70 -0.40 -23.80
C SER A 102 10.24 -1.34 -22.68
N GLN A 103 11.05 -1.52 -21.63
CA GLN A 103 10.62 -2.24 -20.43
C GLN A 103 9.49 -1.53 -19.69
N LEU A 104 9.52 -0.20 -19.55
CA LEU A 104 8.43 0.56 -18.91
C LEU A 104 7.10 0.36 -19.64
N ASP A 105 7.11 0.39 -20.98
CA ASP A 105 5.89 0.26 -21.78
C ASP A 105 5.32 -1.17 -21.74
N LYS A 106 6.19 -2.19 -21.77
CA LYS A 106 5.82 -3.58 -21.49
C LYS A 106 5.24 -3.76 -20.08
N LEU A 107 5.87 -3.20 -19.06
CA LEU A 107 5.40 -3.28 -17.67
C LEU A 107 4.05 -2.58 -17.50
N ASN A 108 3.87 -1.42 -18.12
CA ASN A 108 2.62 -0.67 -18.08
C ASN A 108 1.47 -1.44 -18.76
N ALA A 109 1.73 -2.05 -19.93
CA ALA A 109 0.76 -2.90 -20.61
C ALA A 109 0.37 -4.12 -19.75
N LEU A 110 1.35 -4.79 -19.13
CA LEU A 110 1.09 -5.91 -18.22
C LEU A 110 0.33 -5.47 -16.95
N CYS A 111 0.64 -4.29 -16.40
CA CYS A 111 -0.08 -3.73 -15.26
C CYS A 111 -1.55 -3.45 -15.62
N ILE A 112 -1.82 -2.87 -16.79
CA ILE A 112 -3.19 -2.66 -17.30
C ILE A 112 -3.91 -4.02 -17.46
N GLN A 113 -3.27 -5.00 -18.11
CA GLN A 113 -3.83 -6.36 -18.31
C GLN A 113 -4.16 -7.07 -16.98
N LYS A 114 -3.45 -6.72 -15.90
CA LYS A 114 -3.63 -7.32 -14.56
C LYS A 114 -4.35 -6.41 -13.55
N ASN A 115 -4.92 -5.28 -14.00
CA ASN A 115 -5.57 -4.29 -13.14
C ASN A 115 -4.69 -3.87 -11.93
N LEU A 116 -3.42 -3.60 -12.21
CA LEU A 116 -2.42 -3.10 -11.26
C LEU A 116 -2.15 -1.61 -11.51
N CYS A 117 -2.14 -0.81 -10.45
CA CYS A 117 -1.75 0.59 -10.55
C CYS A 117 -0.22 0.74 -10.55
N LEU A 118 0.35 1.31 -11.62
CA LEU A 118 1.79 1.51 -11.76
C LEU A 118 2.23 2.92 -11.32
N ALA A 119 3.14 2.96 -10.35
CA ALA A 119 3.63 4.16 -9.69
C ALA A 119 5.17 4.21 -9.62
N PHE A 120 5.75 5.38 -9.30
CA PHE A 120 7.13 5.52 -8.84
C PHE A 120 7.27 6.62 -7.79
N ASN A 121 8.35 6.59 -7.00
CA ASN A 121 8.67 7.63 -6.04
C ASN A 121 9.46 8.76 -6.72
N ALA A 122 8.83 9.92 -6.93
CA ALA A 122 9.42 11.08 -7.59
C ALA A 122 10.47 11.83 -6.74
N PHE A 123 10.77 11.37 -5.51
CA PHE A 123 11.96 11.78 -4.77
C PHE A 123 13.21 10.92 -5.06
N GLU A 124 13.09 9.80 -5.78
CA GLU A 124 14.25 8.96 -6.15
C GLU A 124 14.87 9.47 -7.46
N THR A 125 15.98 10.20 -7.34
CA THR A 125 16.69 10.85 -8.45
C THR A 125 17.55 9.87 -9.24
N THR A 126 17.12 9.59 -10.46
CA THR A 126 17.75 8.66 -11.41
C THR A 126 17.50 9.14 -12.85
N SER A 127 18.07 8.48 -13.86
CA SER A 127 17.79 8.80 -15.27
C SER A 127 16.29 8.63 -15.60
N THR A 128 15.83 9.20 -16.72
CA THR A 128 14.40 9.35 -17.06
C THR A 128 13.58 8.05 -16.96
N TYR A 129 14.21 6.90 -17.25
CA TYR A 129 13.55 5.59 -17.24
C TYR A 129 14.12 4.60 -16.23
N GLU A 130 15.39 4.76 -15.83
CA GLU A 130 16.10 3.80 -14.98
C GLU A 130 15.74 3.96 -13.51
N ARG A 131 14.74 3.21 -13.01
CA ARG A 131 14.29 3.33 -11.61
C ARG A 131 13.46 2.15 -11.13
N TYR A 132 13.21 2.16 -9.82
CA TYR A 132 12.18 1.33 -9.21
C TYR A 132 10.79 1.91 -9.46
N TYR A 133 9.97 1.13 -10.15
CA TYR A 133 8.52 1.30 -10.18
C TYR A 133 7.87 0.41 -9.12
N ILE A 134 6.65 0.76 -8.74
CA ILE A 134 5.81 0.00 -7.83
C ILE A 134 4.49 -0.31 -8.53
N ALA A 135 4.26 -1.57 -8.88
CA ALA A 135 2.93 -2.05 -9.27
C ALA A 135 2.13 -2.38 -8.00
N THR A 136 0.89 -1.88 -7.91
CA THR A 136 0.03 -2.04 -6.72
C THR A 136 -1.25 -2.80 -7.08
N MET A 137 -1.52 -3.90 -6.37
CA MET A 137 -2.79 -4.64 -6.42
C MET A 137 -3.65 -4.32 -5.19
N ARG A 138 -4.97 -4.31 -5.33
CA ARG A 138 -5.92 -4.19 -4.20
C ARG A 138 -7.02 -5.21 -4.30
N LEU A 139 -7.26 -5.96 -3.23
CA LEU A 139 -8.25 -7.02 -3.18
C LEU A 139 -9.28 -6.72 -2.08
N PHE A 140 -10.49 -6.38 -2.52
CA PHE A 140 -11.65 -6.09 -1.68
C PHE A 140 -12.48 -7.35 -1.44
N HIS A 141 -13.13 -7.44 -0.28
CA HIS A 141 -13.96 -8.58 0.14
C HIS A 141 -13.23 -9.94 0.23
N THR A 142 -11.92 -9.95 0.01
CA THR A 142 -11.05 -11.14 0.04
C THR A 142 -10.43 -11.33 1.42
N GLY A 143 -10.32 -12.58 1.88
CA GLY A 143 -9.52 -12.99 3.02
C GLY A 143 -8.06 -13.27 2.66
N ARG A 144 -7.22 -13.44 3.67
CA ARG A 144 -5.78 -13.66 3.52
C ARG A 144 -5.43 -14.84 2.62
N LYS A 145 -6.15 -15.96 2.70
CA LYS A 145 -5.92 -17.15 1.86
C LYS A 145 -6.00 -16.81 0.37
N ASN A 146 -7.16 -16.35 -0.08
CA ASN A 146 -7.41 -16.04 -1.49
C ASN A 146 -6.61 -14.80 -1.95
N ALA A 147 -6.34 -13.86 -1.04
CA ALA A 147 -5.46 -12.73 -1.32
C ALA A 147 -4.01 -13.17 -1.61
N PHE A 148 -3.47 -14.14 -0.86
CA PHE A 148 -2.12 -14.68 -1.09
C PHE A 148 -2.05 -15.60 -2.31
N VAL A 149 -3.11 -16.36 -2.62
CA VAL A 149 -3.24 -17.10 -3.89
C VAL A 149 -3.22 -16.15 -5.09
N THR A 150 -4.01 -15.07 -5.04
CA THR A 150 -4.03 -14.04 -6.09
C THR A 150 -2.68 -13.35 -6.26
N ASN A 151 -2.02 -13.00 -5.14
CA ASN A 151 -0.66 -12.47 -5.13
C ASN A 151 0.35 -13.43 -5.78
N TYR A 152 0.27 -14.74 -5.53
CA TYR A 152 1.12 -15.74 -6.18
C TYR A 152 0.93 -15.75 -7.71
N TYR A 153 -0.32 -15.68 -8.20
CA TYR A 153 -0.59 -15.61 -9.64
C TYR A 153 -0.03 -14.32 -10.28
N ILE A 154 -0.09 -13.17 -9.59
CA ILE A 154 0.54 -11.93 -10.07
C ILE A 154 2.06 -12.06 -10.10
N LEU A 155 2.70 -12.58 -9.04
CA LEU A 155 4.15 -12.81 -9.01
C LEU A 155 4.60 -13.73 -10.16
N GLN A 156 3.89 -14.85 -10.37
CA GLN A 156 4.14 -15.74 -11.51
C GLN A 156 3.99 -15.01 -12.85
N SER A 157 2.98 -14.14 -13.01
CA SER A 157 2.80 -13.39 -14.24
C SER A 157 3.86 -12.32 -14.46
N LEU A 158 4.37 -11.67 -13.41
CA LEU A 158 5.43 -10.67 -13.48
C LEU A 158 6.77 -11.33 -13.87
N THR A 159 7.18 -12.40 -13.17
CA THR A 159 8.42 -13.13 -13.46
C THR A 159 8.42 -13.77 -14.85
N ARG A 160 7.29 -14.28 -15.36
CA ARG A 160 7.16 -14.82 -16.73
C ARG A 160 7.20 -13.75 -17.84
N ASN A 161 7.26 -12.47 -17.48
CA ASN A 161 7.41 -11.33 -18.40
C ASN A 161 8.66 -10.51 -18.06
N ASP A 162 9.69 -11.14 -17.49
CA ASP A 162 10.98 -10.54 -17.11
C ASP A 162 10.93 -9.46 -16.00
N PHE A 163 9.79 -9.31 -15.31
CA PHE A 163 9.56 -8.28 -14.29
C PHE A 163 9.60 -8.82 -12.84
N SER A 164 10.55 -9.69 -12.54
CA SER A 164 10.75 -10.24 -11.19
C SER A 164 10.93 -9.12 -10.14
N PRO A 165 10.03 -8.98 -9.13
CA PRO A 165 10.13 -7.91 -8.15
C PRO A 165 11.31 -8.10 -7.18
N VAL A 166 11.99 -7.00 -6.83
CA VAL A 166 13.09 -6.99 -5.85
C VAL A 166 12.59 -6.88 -4.40
N GLU A 167 11.35 -6.45 -4.21
CA GLU A 167 10.71 -6.26 -2.90
C GLU A 167 9.19 -6.45 -3.08
N VAL A 168 8.55 -7.19 -2.17
CA VAL A 168 7.10 -7.44 -2.20
C VAL A 168 6.50 -7.11 -0.84
N GLU A 169 5.79 -6.00 -0.73
CA GLU A 169 5.09 -5.63 0.50
C GLU A 169 3.67 -6.19 0.49
N SER A 170 3.28 -6.90 1.56
CA SER A 170 1.95 -7.49 1.72
C SER A 170 1.25 -6.91 2.95
N GLU A 171 0.25 -6.06 2.74
CA GLU A 171 -0.45 -5.31 3.79
C GLU A 171 -1.96 -5.56 3.75
N PHE A 172 -2.61 -5.39 4.90
CA PHE A 172 -4.07 -5.26 4.98
C PHE A 172 -4.41 -3.84 5.45
N VAL A 173 -5.33 -3.19 4.76
CA VAL A 173 -5.78 -1.83 5.10
C VAL A 173 -6.87 -1.95 6.16
N VAL A 174 -6.61 -1.34 7.32
CA VAL A 174 -7.47 -1.40 8.51
C VAL A 174 -8.42 -0.20 8.54
N PHE A 175 -7.98 0.94 8.00
CA PHE A 175 -8.77 2.16 7.84
C PHE A 175 -8.22 2.99 6.68
N ASP A 176 -9.12 3.66 5.95
CA ASP A 176 -8.79 4.56 4.85
C ASP A 176 -9.90 5.63 4.78
N SER A 177 -9.58 6.89 5.06
CA SER A 177 -10.60 7.95 5.19
C SER A 177 -11.03 8.56 3.84
N ASN A 178 -10.34 8.24 2.75
CA ASN A 178 -10.62 8.79 1.43
C ASN A 178 -10.08 7.86 0.33
N ILE A 179 -10.74 6.72 0.15
CA ILE A 179 -10.43 5.76 -0.91
C ILE A 179 -10.56 6.37 -2.31
N ASN A 180 -11.56 7.26 -2.50
CA ASN A 180 -11.88 7.91 -3.78
C ASN A 180 -10.76 8.80 -4.34
N LEU A 181 -9.75 9.15 -3.53
CA LEU A 181 -8.52 9.80 -4.00
C LEU A 181 -7.80 8.96 -5.08
N ASP A 182 -8.03 7.65 -5.09
CA ASP A 182 -7.43 6.70 -6.03
C ASP A 182 -8.36 6.32 -7.19
N ASN A 183 -9.41 7.11 -7.47
CA ASN A 183 -10.25 6.91 -8.64
C ASN A 183 -9.42 6.90 -9.94
N GLY A 184 -9.67 5.91 -10.80
CA GLY A 184 -8.92 5.70 -12.05
C GLY A 184 -7.63 4.88 -11.90
N TRP A 185 -7.38 4.24 -10.75
CA TRP A 185 -6.24 3.31 -10.56
C TRP A 185 -6.41 1.95 -11.24
N GLY A 186 -7.65 1.58 -11.61
CA GLY A 186 -8.04 0.20 -11.94
C GLY A 186 -8.39 -0.59 -10.68
N GLU A 187 -9.58 -1.18 -10.64
CA GLU A 187 -10.07 -1.93 -9.47
C GLU A 187 -10.09 -3.43 -9.75
N THR A 188 -9.40 -4.19 -8.90
CA THR A 188 -9.37 -5.66 -8.95
C THR A 188 -10.51 -6.20 -8.10
N ILE A 189 -11.62 -6.61 -8.74
CA ILE A 189 -12.69 -7.39 -8.09
C ILE A 189 -12.41 -8.89 -8.33
N PRO A 190 -12.11 -9.70 -7.30
CA PRO A 190 -11.95 -11.14 -7.48
C PRO A 190 -13.30 -11.84 -7.58
N ASN A 191 -13.41 -12.83 -8.47
CA ASN A 191 -14.51 -13.78 -8.41
C ASN A 191 -14.30 -14.73 -7.21
N SER A 192 -15.34 -14.93 -6.42
CA SER A 192 -15.32 -15.50 -5.06
C SER A 192 -14.96 -16.99 -4.97
N LEU A 193 -14.22 -17.37 -3.91
CA LEU A 193 -14.08 -18.77 -3.44
C LEU A 193 -14.23 -18.83 -1.90
N ASN A 194 -14.81 -19.93 -1.39
CA ASN A 194 -15.76 -19.83 -0.27
C ASN A 194 -15.27 -20.39 1.10
N THR A 195 -15.91 -19.92 2.18
CA THR A 195 -16.09 -20.53 3.54
C THR A 195 -14.97 -20.62 4.61
N ASN A 196 -15.18 -19.83 5.70
CA ASN A 196 -15.40 -20.25 7.12
C ASN A 196 -14.27 -20.70 8.10
N SER A 197 -13.82 -19.76 8.94
CA SER A 197 -13.82 -19.78 10.44
C SER A 197 -12.78 -20.66 11.19
N THR A 198 -12.37 -20.44 12.47
CA THR A 198 -12.73 -19.47 13.56
C THR A 198 -11.46 -19.07 14.37
N VAL A 199 -11.53 -18.12 15.33
CA VAL A 199 -10.33 -17.43 15.92
C VAL A 199 -10.32 -17.34 17.47
N THR A 200 -9.13 -17.40 18.08
CA THR A 200 -8.82 -16.94 19.47
C THR A 200 -7.65 -15.93 19.50
N LYS A 201 -7.57 -15.03 20.51
CA LYS A 201 -6.81 -13.74 20.46
C LYS A 201 -5.31 -13.80 20.85
N SER A 202 -4.52 -12.82 20.38
CA SER A 202 -3.25 -12.30 20.92
C SER A 202 -2.80 -11.07 20.09
N GLY A 203 -1.76 -10.32 20.49
CA GLY A 203 -1.40 -8.99 19.95
C GLY A 203 -0.87 -8.93 18.49
N ALA A 204 -0.85 -7.73 17.90
CA ALA A 204 -0.50 -7.46 16.49
C ALA A 204 0.30 -6.15 16.30
N LYS A 205 0.91 -5.92 15.12
CA LYS A 205 1.83 -4.78 14.84
C LYS A 205 1.36 -3.90 13.67
N TYR A 206 0.88 -2.69 13.92
CA TYR A 206 0.24 -1.84 12.88
C TYR A 206 1.19 -0.80 12.28
N ARG A 207 1.34 -0.83 10.95
CA ARG A 207 2.11 0.17 10.18
C ARG A 207 1.18 1.33 9.84
N ILE A 208 1.26 2.41 10.61
CA ILE A 208 0.40 3.59 10.38
C ILE A 208 0.71 4.17 8.99
N GLY A 209 -0.28 4.01 8.13
CA GLY A 209 -0.17 4.08 6.69
C GLY A 209 -0.62 5.41 6.10
N PHE A 210 -0.50 6.52 6.83
CA PHE A 210 0.09 7.70 6.21
C PHE A 210 1.35 7.16 5.48
N LYS A 211 1.32 7.19 4.15
CA LYS A 211 1.92 6.16 3.27
C LYS A 211 3.45 5.96 3.52
N ASN A 212 3.88 4.76 3.96
CA ASN A 212 5.07 4.53 4.83
C ASN A 212 6.23 3.62 4.27
N ARG A 213 7.08 3.02 5.14
CA ARG A 213 8.48 2.55 4.91
C ARG A 213 8.93 1.27 5.70
N LYS A 214 9.99 0.59 5.21
CA LYS A 214 10.93 -0.37 5.89
C LYS A 214 10.30 -1.66 6.49
N TYR A 215 11.01 -2.71 6.93
CA TYR A 215 12.39 -2.97 7.45
C TYR A 215 12.85 -4.41 7.04
N PHE A 216 14.13 -4.83 6.92
CA PHE A 216 15.49 -4.23 6.85
C PHE A 216 16.47 -5.36 6.32
N ALA A 217 17.77 -5.60 6.62
CA ALA A 217 18.77 -5.09 7.56
C ALA A 217 20.26 -5.46 7.21
N ARG A 218 21.19 -4.55 7.56
CA ARG A 218 22.59 -4.71 8.05
C ARG A 218 23.74 -5.27 7.18
N SER A 219 24.91 -4.67 7.42
CA SER A 219 26.22 -4.94 6.81
C SER A 219 27.30 -5.20 7.87
N SER A 220 28.28 -6.02 7.50
CA SER A 220 29.64 -6.09 8.02
C SER A 220 30.55 -6.43 6.85
#